data_AF-A0A5C6DTC9-F1
#
_entry.id   AF-A0A5C6DTC9-F1
#
_cell.length_a   1.000
_cell.length_b   1.000
_cell.length_c   1.000
_cell.angle_alpha   90.00
_cell.angle_beta   90.00
_cell.angle_gamma   90.00
#
_symmetry.space_group_name_H-M   'P 1'
#
loop_
_entity.id
_entity.type
_entity.pdbx_description
1 polymer ?
#
loop_
_entity_poly.entity_id
_entity_poly.type
_entity_poly.pdbx_seq_one_letter_code
_entity_poly.pdbx_strand_id
1 'polypeptide(L)'
;MSMQSIERQFTRIGARVNVHPPIVRRWGTTSVEKVSIDIGNDAEGEFFDIAIQPPQLAETQVIDVQPSMRHLLLMSRQDDGKHKFLCGHDERHWFVAAVPERAAVSSVKTAFDALKPVAVRALENRLGVKPRKRNRRRNEAFIRQGEWFFVPVDNPAWVDERLVLRSEPIARGGGKPHICEEVVRQGGQLVYISNQHPNGLTEGQRRRLISSEPELRHLHWVAQRRNPSVFVRGRVRHPDHKTIILNGWHQVMMNTENESIAMRHVAFID
;
A
#
# COMPACT_ATOMS: atom_id res chain seq x y z
N MET A 1 -8.11 3.81 -26.25
CA MET A 1 -7.00 4.78 -26.39
C MET A 1 -5.86 4.10 -27.18
N SER A 2 -4.81 4.78 -27.67
CA SER A 2 -3.62 4.09 -28.24
C SER A 2 -2.47 4.04 -27.23
N MET A 3 -1.49 3.14 -27.41
CA MET A 3 -0.30 3.06 -26.54
C MET A 3 0.44 4.41 -26.49
N GLN A 4 0.71 5.00 -27.66
CA GLN A 4 1.32 6.33 -27.80
C GLN A 4 0.55 7.44 -27.07
N SER A 5 -0.78 7.32 -27.00
CA SER A 5 -1.60 8.30 -26.29
C SER A 5 -1.44 8.19 -24.78
N ILE A 6 -1.33 6.97 -24.23
CA ILE A 6 -1.01 6.74 -22.82
C ILE A 6 0.39 7.26 -22.51
N GLU A 7 1.38 6.92 -23.33
CA GLU A 7 2.77 7.36 -23.17
C GLU A 7 2.88 8.87 -23.05
N ARG A 8 2.20 9.60 -23.96
CA ARG A 8 2.16 11.06 -23.95
C ARG A 8 1.62 11.64 -22.64
N GLN A 9 0.67 10.97 -21.97
CA GLN A 9 0.14 11.45 -20.70
C GLN A 9 1.16 11.28 -19.56
N PHE A 10 1.92 10.19 -19.54
CA PHE A 10 3.00 9.99 -18.57
C PHE A 10 4.15 10.97 -18.80
N THR A 11 4.48 11.29 -20.05
CA THR A 11 5.47 12.35 -20.36
C THR A 11 5.04 13.70 -19.77
N ARG A 12 3.74 14.02 -19.74
CA ARG A 12 3.23 15.29 -19.15
C ARG A 12 3.50 15.42 -17.66
N ILE A 13 3.65 14.32 -16.92
CA ILE A 13 4.04 14.34 -15.49
C ILE A 13 5.55 14.22 -15.30
N GLY A 14 6.31 14.20 -16.40
CA GLY A 14 7.75 14.04 -16.43
C GLY A 14 8.21 12.60 -16.20
N ALA A 15 7.37 11.60 -16.48
CA ALA A 15 7.70 10.19 -16.31
C ALA A 15 8.14 9.53 -17.63
N ARG A 16 9.09 8.60 -17.51
CA ARG A 16 9.37 7.60 -18.54
C ARG A 16 8.36 6.46 -18.39
N VAL A 17 7.93 5.88 -19.51
CA VAL A 17 6.95 4.79 -19.52
C VAL A 17 7.21 3.89 -20.71
N ASN A 18 7.00 2.59 -20.51
CA ASN A 18 7.03 1.55 -21.52
C ASN A 18 5.66 0.89 -21.55
N VAL A 19 4.90 1.03 -22.64
CA VAL A 19 3.58 0.39 -22.79
C VAL A 19 3.71 -0.74 -23.80
N HIS A 20 3.40 -1.97 -23.39
CA HIS A 20 3.60 -3.15 -24.22
C HIS A 20 2.52 -4.22 -23.97
N PRO A 21 2.32 -5.18 -24.89
CA PRO A 21 1.49 -6.36 -24.62
C PRO A 21 2.14 -7.27 -23.56
N PRO A 22 1.36 -8.05 -22.78
CA PRO A 22 1.92 -8.97 -21.80
C PRO A 22 2.90 -9.98 -22.41
N ILE A 23 4.04 -10.17 -21.76
CA ILE A 23 5.07 -11.13 -22.21
C ILE A 23 4.70 -12.51 -21.68
N VAL A 24 4.30 -13.43 -22.57
CA VAL A 24 3.99 -14.82 -22.20
C VAL A 24 5.29 -15.56 -21.88
N ARG A 25 5.56 -15.83 -20.60
CA ARG A 25 6.69 -16.69 -20.20
C ARG A 25 6.27 -18.16 -20.30
N ARG A 26 7.05 -18.95 -21.05
CA ARG A 26 6.74 -20.36 -21.40
C ARG A 26 6.47 -21.29 -20.20
N TRP A 27 7.00 -21.00 -19.00
CA TRP A 27 7.00 -21.91 -17.83
C TRP A 27 6.68 -21.19 -16.51
N GLY A 28 5.53 -20.52 -16.43
CA GLY A 28 5.05 -19.96 -15.16
C GLY A 28 3.56 -19.69 -15.22
N THR A 29 2.85 -19.98 -14.12
CA THR A 29 1.45 -19.59 -13.92
C THR A 29 1.34 -18.08 -14.11
N THR A 30 0.90 -17.69 -15.31
CA THR A 30 0.72 -16.29 -15.67
C THR A 30 -0.44 -15.78 -14.82
N SER A 31 -0.20 -14.81 -13.94
CA SER A 31 -1.32 -14.01 -13.47
C SER A 31 -1.95 -13.39 -14.72
N VAL A 32 -3.19 -13.78 -14.97
CA VAL A 32 -4.02 -13.42 -16.12
C VAL A 32 -4.52 -11.97 -15.96
N GLU A 33 -3.65 -11.06 -15.54
CA GLU A 33 -4.03 -9.67 -15.34
C GLU A 33 -4.15 -8.99 -16.71
N LYS A 34 -5.34 -8.45 -17.01
CA LYS A 34 -5.59 -7.77 -18.29
C LYS A 34 -4.80 -6.46 -18.42
N VAL A 35 -4.50 -5.84 -17.28
CA VAL A 35 -3.61 -4.69 -17.12
C VAL A 35 -2.72 -4.92 -15.91
N SER A 36 -1.41 -4.80 -16.09
CA SER A 36 -0.44 -4.76 -15.01
C SER A 36 0.39 -3.48 -15.12
N ILE A 37 0.71 -2.89 -13.99
CA ILE A 37 1.47 -1.63 -13.88
C ILE A 37 2.47 -1.80 -12.77
N ASP A 38 3.75 -1.61 -13.08
CA ASP A 38 4.83 -1.66 -12.11
C ASP A 38 5.85 -0.54 -12.38
N ILE A 39 6.83 -0.41 -11.50
CA ILE A 39 7.98 0.48 -11.66
C ILE A 39 9.20 -0.35 -12.06
N GLY A 40 9.60 -0.20 -13.32
CA GLY A 40 10.87 -0.71 -13.83
C GLY A 40 12.03 0.22 -13.48
N ASN A 41 13.25 -0.29 -13.57
CA ASN A 41 14.48 0.47 -13.39
C ASN A 41 15.54 0.00 -14.37
N ASP A 42 16.17 0.94 -15.08
CA ASP A 42 17.28 0.70 -16.00
C ASP A 42 18.42 1.71 -15.78
N ALA A 43 19.42 1.74 -16.67
CA ALA A 43 20.56 2.64 -16.56
C ALA A 43 20.19 4.14 -16.61
N GLU A 44 19.02 4.48 -17.16
CA GLU A 44 18.49 5.85 -17.24
C GLU A 44 17.53 6.17 -16.07
N GLY A 45 17.31 5.21 -15.15
CA GLY A 45 16.52 5.35 -13.94
C GLY A 45 15.15 4.67 -14.02
N GLU A 46 14.25 5.10 -13.14
CA GLU A 46 12.93 4.50 -13.00
C GLU A 46 11.96 4.90 -14.13
N PHE A 47 11.12 3.95 -14.53
CA PHE A 47 10.05 4.14 -15.52
C PHE A 47 8.81 3.33 -15.14
N PHE A 48 7.65 3.74 -15.63
CA PHE A 48 6.43 2.93 -15.51
C PHE A 48 6.45 1.83 -16.57
N ASP A 49 6.35 0.58 -16.14
CA ASP A 49 6.19 -0.58 -17.02
C ASP A 49 4.72 -0.97 -17.04
N ILE A 50 4.08 -0.88 -18.21
CA ILE A 50 2.63 -1.06 -18.35
C ILE A 50 2.35 -2.17 -19.37
N ALA A 51 1.99 -3.34 -18.85
CA ALA A 51 1.55 -4.46 -19.67
C ALA A 51 0.03 -4.40 -19.85
N ILE A 52 -0.45 -4.27 -21.10
CA ILE A 52 -1.89 -4.17 -21.42
C ILE A 52 -2.26 -5.17 -22.51
N GLN A 53 -3.23 -6.04 -22.24
CA GLN A 53 -3.77 -6.90 -23.29
C GLN A 53 -4.41 -6.07 -24.42
N PRO A 54 -4.23 -6.41 -25.71
CA PRO A 54 -4.72 -5.57 -26.80
C PRO A 54 -6.22 -5.17 -26.74
N PRO A 55 -7.16 -6.07 -26.38
CA PRO A 55 -8.57 -5.69 -26.20
C PRO A 55 -8.77 -4.65 -25.09
N GLN A 56 -7.94 -4.73 -24.04
CA GLN A 56 -8.02 -3.88 -22.86
C GLN A 56 -7.44 -2.47 -23.07
N LEU A 57 -6.67 -2.27 -24.14
CA LEU A 57 -6.10 -0.97 -24.50
C LEU A 57 -7.19 0.05 -24.92
N ALA A 58 -8.26 -0.44 -25.57
CA ALA A 58 -9.39 0.40 -25.93
C ALA A 58 -10.13 0.92 -24.67
N GLU A 59 -10.21 0.08 -23.64
CA GLU A 59 -10.90 0.31 -22.37
C GLU A 59 -10.05 0.98 -21.28
N THR A 60 -8.81 1.33 -21.60
CA THR A 60 -7.89 2.01 -20.69
C THR A 60 -7.80 3.51 -21.01
N GLN A 61 -7.97 4.34 -19.98
CA GLN A 61 -8.02 5.79 -20.09
C GLN A 61 -7.30 6.49 -18.94
N VAL A 62 -6.52 7.51 -19.26
CA VAL A 62 -6.04 8.49 -18.27
C VAL A 62 -7.15 9.51 -18.00
N ILE A 63 -7.64 9.54 -16.76
CA ILE A 63 -8.81 10.31 -16.32
C ILE A 63 -8.43 11.72 -15.87
N ASP A 64 -7.30 11.87 -15.20
CA ASP A 64 -6.81 13.16 -14.69
C ASP A 64 -5.29 13.18 -14.72
N VAL A 65 -4.72 14.34 -15.06
CA VAL A 65 -3.27 14.55 -15.17
C VAL A 65 -2.94 15.86 -14.46
N GLN A 66 -2.06 15.78 -13.47
CA GLN A 66 -1.62 16.90 -12.65
C GLN A 66 -0.09 17.07 -12.78
N PRO A 67 0.40 17.75 -13.84
CA PRO A 67 1.84 17.91 -14.08
C PRO A 67 2.60 18.56 -12.93
N SER A 68 2.04 19.58 -12.30
CA SER A 68 2.65 20.29 -11.16
C SER A 68 2.82 19.39 -9.93
N MET A 69 1.97 18.38 -9.79
CA MET A 69 2.10 17.37 -8.76
C MET A 69 2.98 16.21 -9.22
N ARG A 70 3.22 16.04 -10.52
CA ARG A 70 3.78 14.84 -11.16
C ARG A 70 2.94 13.58 -10.90
N HIS A 71 1.63 13.70 -11.03
CA HIS A 71 0.68 12.60 -10.79
C HIS A 71 -0.36 12.51 -11.90
N LEU A 72 -0.83 11.30 -12.18
CA LEU A 72 -1.98 11.04 -13.03
C LEU A 72 -2.84 9.91 -12.46
N LEU A 73 -4.09 9.87 -12.89
CA LEU A 73 -5.03 8.81 -12.56
C LEU A 73 -5.33 8.00 -13.84
N LEU A 74 -4.91 6.75 -13.86
CA LEU A 74 -5.24 5.80 -14.91
C LEU A 74 -6.47 4.97 -14.49
N MET A 75 -7.34 4.65 -15.44
CA MET A 75 -8.48 3.76 -15.25
C MET A 75 -8.49 2.71 -16.35
N SER A 76 -8.76 1.46 -16.00
CA SER A 76 -9.07 0.40 -16.95
C SER A 76 -10.43 -0.21 -16.64
N ARG A 77 -11.29 -0.34 -17.66
CA ARG A 77 -12.61 -0.98 -17.53
C ARG A 77 -12.53 -2.46 -17.92
N GLN A 78 -12.66 -3.34 -16.95
CA GLN A 78 -12.65 -4.80 -17.10
C GLN A 78 -14.04 -5.38 -16.83
N ASP A 79 -14.18 -6.71 -16.95
CA ASP A 79 -15.48 -7.40 -16.80
C ASP A 79 -16.01 -7.30 -15.37
N ASP A 80 -15.10 -7.26 -14.39
CA ASP A 80 -15.35 -7.15 -12.95
C ASP A 80 -15.43 -5.70 -12.46
N GLY A 81 -15.27 -4.71 -13.35
CA GLY A 81 -15.55 -3.31 -13.08
C GLY A 81 -14.48 -2.34 -13.55
N LYS A 82 -14.45 -1.16 -12.92
CA LYS A 82 -13.47 -0.11 -13.22
C LYS A 82 -12.35 -0.14 -12.19
N HIS A 83 -11.15 -0.51 -12.61
CA HIS A 83 -9.96 -0.44 -11.76
C HIS A 83 -9.24 0.87 -12.03
N LYS A 84 -8.75 1.50 -10.95
CA LYS A 84 -8.07 2.80 -11.02
C LYS A 84 -6.73 2.72 -10.34
N PHE A 85 -5.75 3.38 -10.93
CA PHE A 85 -4.37 3.40 -10.48
C PHE A 85 -3.92 4.85 -10.37
N LEU A 86 -3.49 5.24 -9.17
CA LEU A 86 -2.79 6.49 -8.96
C LEU A 86 -1.32 6.26 -9.29
N CYS A 87 -0.85 6.89 -10.36
CA CYS A 87 0.55 6.87 -10.79
C CYS A 87 1.17 8.23 -10.46
N GLY A 88 2.34 8.25 -9.84
CA GLY A 88 2.99 9.53 -9.58
C GLY A 88 4.39 9.43 -9.00
N HIS A 89 4.99 10.59 -8.75
CA HIS A 89 6.31 10.70 -8.16
C HIS A 89 6.21 11.10 -6.69
N ASP A 90 6.90 10.37 -5.83
CA ASP A 90 6.88 10.61 -4.40
C ASP A 90 8.30 10.59 -3.82
N GLU A 91 8.73 11.72 -3.25
CA GLU A 91 10.12 11.96 -2.82
C GLU A 91 11.12 11.74 -3.96
N ARG A 92 11.69 10.55 -4.08
CA ARG A 92 12.74 10.19 -5.03
C ARG A 92 12.31 9.14 -6.04
N HIS A 93 11.13 8.56 -5.86
CA HIS A 93 10.71 7.37 -6.58
C HIS A 93 9.37 7.56 -7.26
N TRP A 94 9.19 6.96 -8.43
CA TRP A 94 7.87 6.74 -8.99
C TRP A 94 7.13 5.67 -8.18
N PHE A 95 5.81 5.75 -8.17
CA PHE A 95 4.97 4.75 -7.54
C PHE A 95 3.67 4.56 -8.32
N VAL A 96 3.08 3.39 -8.13
CA VAL A 96 1.72 3.06 -8.51
C VAL A 96 0.97 2.58 -7.27
N ALA A 97 -0.26 3.08 -7.08
CA ALA A 97 -1.14 2.61 -6.02
C ALA A 97 -2.51 2.26 -6.60
N ALA A 98 -2.99 1.05 -6.32
CA ALA A 98 -4.34 0.64 -6.69
C ALA A 98 -5.37 1.35 -5.81
N VAL A 99 -6.37 1.97 -6.44
CA VAL A 99 -7.42 2.70 -5.73
C VAL A 99 -8.60 1.76 -5.50
N PRO A 100 -9.12 1.63 -4.26
CA PRO A 100 -10.25 0.75 -3.97
C PRO A 100 -11.48 1.07 -4.83
N GLU A 101 -12.09 0.03 -5.42
CA GLU A 101 -13.22 0.18 -6.35
C GLU A 101 -14.45 0.78 -5.68
N ARG A 102 -14.59 0.57 -4.35
CA ARG A 102 -15.65 1.18 -3.53
C ARG A 102 -15.56 2.71 -3.46
N ALA A 103 -14.41 3.29 -3.77
CA ALA A 103 -14.21 4.73 -3.74
C ALA A 103 -14.63 5.38 -5.07
N ALA A 104 -15.54 6.35 -4.98
CA ALA A 104 -15.93 7.18 -6.12
C ALA A 104 -14.82 8.18 -6.48
N VAL A 105 -13.83 7.72 -7.24
CA VAL A 105 -12.66 8.51 -7.65
C VAL A 105 -12.76 8.96 -9.10
N SER A 106 -12.57 10.26 -9.35
CA SER A 106 -12.60 10.86 -10.69
C SER A 106 -11.44 11.84 -10.96
N SER A 107 -10.57 12.05 -9.98
CA SER A 107 -9.41 12.92 -10.06
C SER A 107 -8.26 12.38 -9.21
N VAL A 108 -7.03 12.83 -9.48
CA VAL A 108 -5.84 12.59 -8.65
C VAL A 108 -6.11 12.98 -7.20
N LYS A 109 -6.77 14.12 -6.97
CA LYS A 109 -7.11 14.59 -5.62
C LYS A 109 -8.03 13.60 -4.89
N THR A 110 -9.11 13.16 -5.53
CA THR A 110 -10.01 12.16 -4.94
C THR A 110 -9.35 10.79 -4.78
N ALA A 111 -8.35 10.45 -5.61
CA ALA A 111 -7.58 9.21 -5.47
C ALA A 111 -6.71 9.25 -4.20
N PHE A 112 -6.01 10.37 -3.95
CA PHE A 112 -5.29 10.58 -2.69
C PHE A 112 -6.21 10.44 -1.47
N ASP A 113 -7.38 11.08 -1.51
CA ASP A 113 -8.34 10.97 -0.41
C ASP A 113 -8.91 9.55 -0.27
N ALA A 114 -9.07 8.80 -1.36
CA ALA A 114 -9.51 7.41 -1.33
C ALA A 114 -8.48 6.49 -0.67
N LEU A 115 -7.19 6.73 -0.91
CA LEU A 115 -6.07 5.93 -0.37
C LEU A 115 -5.78 6.18 1.12
N LYS A 116 -6.36 7.22 1.72
CA LYS A 116 -6.21 7.49 3.15
C LYS A 116 -7.07 6.54 3.99
N PRO A 117 -6.55 6.05 5.13
CA PRO A 117 -7.37 5.35 6.12
C PRO A 117 -8.59 6.18 6.55
N VAL A 118 -9.70 5.51 6.85
CA VAL A 118 -10.93 6.19 7.29
C VAL A 118 -10.68 7.04 8.53
N ALA A 119 -9.91 6.52 9.50
CA ALA A 119 -9.54 7.24 10.71
C ALA A 119 -8.72 8.51 10.43
N VAL A 120 -7.81 8.47 9.44
CA VAL A 120 -7.04 9.66 9.01
C VAL A 120 -7.98 10.73 8.44
N ARG A 121 -8.92 10.35 7.57
CA ARG A 121 -9.89 11.31 7.00
C ARG A 121 -10.80 11.91 8.07
N ALA A 122 -11.27 11.09 9.00
CA ALA A 122 -12.08 11.55 10.13
C ALA A 122 -11.29 12.55 10.99
N LEU A 123 -10.01 12.28 11.24
CA LEU A 123 -9.13 13.18 11.98
C LEU A 123 -8.87 14.49 11.22
N GLU A 124 -8.58 14.44 9.92
CA GLU A 124 -8.43 15.64 9.08
C GLU A 124 -9.66 16.55 9.15
N ASN A 125 -10.85 15.96 9.15
CA ASN A 125 -12.11 16.69 9.29
C ASN A 125 -12.27 17.28 10.70
N ARG A 126 -12.02 16.47 11.75
CA ARG A 126 -12.08 16.91 13.16
C ARG A 126 -11.15 18.09 13.44
N LEU A 127 -9.94 18.05 12.90
CA LEU A 127 -8.94 19.11 13.06
C LEU A 127 -9.10 20.28 12.09
N GLY A 128 -10.07 20.23 11.17
CA GLY A 128 -10.27 21.30 10.18
C GLY A 128 -9.07 21.48 9.25
N VAL A 129 -8.38 20.40 8.88
CA VAL A 129 -7.18 20.47 8.02
C VAL A 129 -7.55 21.13 6.69
N LYS A 130 -6.88 22.24 6.38
CA LYS A 130 -7.13 23.04 5.18
C LYS A 130 -6.98 22.17 3.92
N PRO A 131 -7.86 22.27 2.90
CA PRO A 131 -7.83 21.40 1.71
C PRO A 131 -6.45 21.30 1.03
N ARG A 132 -5.72 22.42 0.91
CA ARG A 132 -4.36 22.48 0.34
C ARG A 132 -3.27 21.77 1.16
N LYS A 133 -3.56 21.40 2.41
CA LYS A 133 -2.67 20.65 3.30
C LYS A 133 -3.00 19.16 3.34
N ARG A 134 -4.22 18.75 2.96
CA ARG A 134 -4.69 17.37 3.09
C ARG A 134 -3.87 16.34 2.30
N ASN A 135 -3.29 16.74 1.17
CA ASN A 135 -2.48 15.84 0.35
C ASN A 135 -0.96 16.08 0.52
N ARG A 136 -0.56 16.90 1.50
CA ARG A 136 0.85 17.02 1.86
C ARG A 136 1.28 15.78 2.63
N ARG A 137 2.57 15.45 2.55
CA ARG A 137 3.18 14.37 3.34
C ARG A 137 3.10 14.59 4.84
N ARG A 138 2.94 15.84 5.28
CA ARG A 138 2.75 16.19 6.69
C ARG A 138 1.67 17.25 6.80
N ASN A 139 0.75 17.03 7.72
CA ASN A 139 -0.22 18.01 8.17
C ASN A 139 -0.51 17.80 9.66
N GLU A 140 -1.56 18.45 10.15
CA GLU A 140 -1.96 18.40 11.56
C GLU A 140 -2.48 17.02 11.99
N ALA A 141 -2.98 16.21 11.05
CA ALA A 141 -3.55 14.89 11.32
C ALA A 141 -2.54 13.74 11.18
N PHE A 142 -1.52 13.88 10.32
CA PHE A 142 -0.56 12.80 10.09
C PHE A 142 0.79 13.27 9.53
N ILE A 143 1.76 12.36 9.64
CA ILE A 143 2.97 12.30 8.80
C ILE A 143 2.86 11.05 7.91
N ARG A 144 3.21 11.13 6.62
CA ARG A 144 3.17 10.01 5.67
C ARG A 144 4.56 9.72 5.13
N GLN A 145 4.92 8.44 5.06
CA GLN A 145 6.12 7.94 4.41
C GLN A 145 5.78 6.64 3.66
N GLY A 146 5.90 6.64 2.33
CA GLY A 146 5.44 5.53 1.50
C GLY A 146 3.95 5.24 1.71
N GLU A 147 3.61 3.98 1.96
CA GLU A 147 2.25 3.54 2.28
C GLU A 147 1.81 3.84 3.73
N TRP A 148 2.72 4.30 4.59
CA TRP A 148 2.46 4.44 6.03
C TRP A 148 1.99 5.84 6.41
N PHE A 149 0.91 5.89 7.17
CA PHE A 149 0.42 7.06 7.88
C PHE A 149 0.75 6.92 9.37
N PHE A 150 1.44 7.92 9.91
CA PHE A 150 1.77 8.07 11.32
C PHE A 150 0.85 9.13 11.91
N VAL A 151 -0.13 8.68 12.69
CA VAL A 151 -1.19 9.51 13.26
C VAL A 151 -0.87 9.81 14.73
N PRO A 152 -0.73 11.07 15.15
CA PRO A 152 -0.42 11.40 16.55
C PRO A 152 -1.44 10.79 17.51
N VAL A 153 -0.95 10.20 18.61
CA VAL A 153 -1.79 9.69 19.69
C VAL A 153 -2.10 10.85 20.65
N ASP A 154 -3.38 11.21 20.75
CA ASP A 154 -3.83 12.32 21.61
C ASP A 154 -3.53 12.08 23.10
N ASN A 155 -3.63 10.83 23.56
CA ASN A 155 -3.34 10.44 24.95
C ASN A 155 -2.28 9.32 25.00
N PRO A 156 -1.02 9.64 25.35
CA PRO A 156 0.06 8.66 25.47
C PRO A 156 -0.23 7.51 26.43
N ALA A 157 -1.12 7.67 27.42
CA ALA A 157 -1.50 6.62 28.36
C ALA A 157 -2.19 5.41 27.68
N TRP A 158 -2.61 5.55 26.42
CA TRP A 158 -3.13 4.43 25.63
C TRP A 158 -2.04 3.49 25.14
N VAL A 159 -0.77 3.89 25.17
CA VAL A 159 0.37 3.07 24.74
C VAL A 159 1.06 2.48 25.95
N ASP A 160 1.06 1.15 26.08
CA ASP A 160 1.78 0.50 27.17
C ASP A 160 3.30 0.54 26.92
N GLU A 161 3.98 1.53 27.52
CA GLU A 161 5.42 1.72 27.33
C GLU A 161 6.29 0.57 27.86
N ARG A 162 5.72 -0.36 28.64
CA ARG A 162 6.43 -1.57 29.07
C ARG A 162 6.64 -2.56 27.92
N LEU A 163 5.89 -2.42 26.83
CA LEU A 163 5.95 -3.25 25.63
C LEU A 163 6.89 -2.68 24.56
N VAL A 164 7.67 -1.63 24.87
CA VAL A 164 8.53 -0.95 23.89
C VAL A 164 9.63 -1.89 23.42
N LEU A 165 9.64 -2.09 22.11
CA LEU A 165 10.71 -2.73 21.36
C LEU A 165 11.51 -1.66 20.60
N ARG A 166 12.79 -1.90 20.37
CA ARG A 166 13.70 -0.93 19.73
C ARG A 166 14.26 -1.45 18.43
N SER A 167 14.42 -0.56 17.45
CA SER A 167 14.96 -0.88 16.12
C SER A 167 14.17 -1.99 15.41
N GLU A 168 12.85 -1.94 15.55
CA GLU A 168 11.95 -2.94 15.00
C GLU A 168 11.46 -2.55 13.60
N PRO A 169 11.30 -3.52 12.69
CA PRO A 169 10.72 -3.28 11.38
C PRO A 169 9.20 -3.14 11.45
N ILE A 170 8.62 -2.27 10.64
CA ILE A 170 7.24 -2.38 10.15
C ILE A 170 7.30 -2.60 8.64
N ALA A 171 6.53 -3.56 8.11
CA ALA A 171 6.61 -3.92 6.71
C ALA A 171 5.24 -4.29 6.14
N ARG A 172 5.08 -4.03 4.85
CA ARG A 172 4.07 -4.70 4.04
C ARG A 172 4.59 -6.06 3.62
N GLY A 173 3.71 -7.02 3.36
CA GLY A 173 4.11 -8.30 2.76
C GLY A 173 4.93 -8.07 1.47
N GLY A 174 6.18 -8.53 1.45
CA GLY A 174 7.06 -8.46 0.28
C GLY A 174 7.77 -7.12 0.01
N GLY A 175 7.58 -6.09 0.86
CA GLY A 175 8.27 -4.79 0.71
C GLY A 175 9.52 -4.64 1.60
N LYS A 176 10.34 -3.61 1.33
CA LYS A 176 11.45 -3.24 2.23
C LYS A 176 10.87 -2.68 3.54
N PRO A 177 11.37 -3.10 4.72
CA PRO A 177 10.82 -2.66 5.99
C PRO A 177 11.22 -1.22 6.30
N HIS A 178 10.33 -0.50 6.99
CA HIS A 178 10.68 0.72 7.71
C HIS A 178 11.21 0.34 9.09
N ILE A 179 12.42 0.78 9.42
CA ILE A 179 13.02 0.53 10.74
C ILE A 179 12.65 1.68 11.68
N CYS A 180 11.89 1.34 12.72
CA CYS A 180 11.39 2.26 13.73
C CYS A 180 12.29 2.24 14.97
N GLU A 181 12.60 3.41 15.53
CA GLU A 181 13.44 3.55 16.72
C GLU A 181 12.80 2.89 17.95
N GLU A 182 11.51 3.17 18.19
CA GLU A 182 10.71 2.57 19.24
C GLU A 182 9.34 2.15 18.69
N VAL A 183 8.90 0.93 19.02
CA VAL A 183 7.64 0.33 18.56
C VAL A 183 6.92 -0.33 19.73
N VAL A 184 5.60 -0.17 19.80
CA VAL A 184 4.70 -0.93 20.66
C VAL A 184 3.65 -1.62 19.80
N ARG A 185 3.49 -2.94 19.97
CA ARG A 185 2.47 -3.76 19.32
C ARG A 185 1.50 -4.26 20.37
N GLN A 186 0.26 -3.77 20.34
CA GLN A 186 -0.75 -4.10 21.35
C GLN A 186 -2.11 -4.41 20.72
N GLY A 187 -2.86 -5.30 21.36
CA GLY A 187 -4.10 -5.84 20.79
C GLY A 187 -3.86 -6.79 19.61
N GLY A 188 -4.85 -6.97 18.74
CA GLY A 188 -4.80 -7.97 17.67
C GLY A 188 -5.21 -9.38 18.12
N GLN A 189 -5.44 -10.25 17.14
CA GLN A 189 -5.91 -11.62 17.35
C GLN A 189 -4.74 -12.60 17.32
N LEU A 190 -4.61 -13.46 18.34
CA LEU A 190 -3.62 -14.54 18.32
C LEU A 190 -3.89 -15.48 17.13
N VAL A 191 -2.88 -15.66 16.30
CA VAL A 191 -2.87 -16.59 15.16
C VAL A 191 -1.60 -17.42 15.15
N TYR A 192 -1.65 -18.57 14.49
CA TYR A 192 -0.52 -19.46 14.28
C TYR A 192 -0.21 -19.50 12.80
N ILE A 193 0.98 -19.04 12.43
CA ILE A 193 1.47 -19.05 11.04
C ILE A 193 2.40 -20.25 10.81
N SER A 194 2.46 -20.71 9.57
CA SER A 194 3.46 -21.66 9.07
C SER A 194 3.72 -21.37 7.59
N ASN A 195 4.76 -21.96 7.00
CA ASN A 195 5.06 -21.75 5.57
C ASN A 195 3.87 -22.09 4.64
N GLN A 196 3.01 -23.03 5.04
CA GLN A 196 1.81 -23.41 4.29
C GLN A 196 0.59 -22.54 4.63
N HIS A 197 0.62 -21.81 5.76
CA HIS A 197 -0.44 -20.92 6.21
C HIS A 197 0.13 -19.54 6.58
N PRO A 198 0.63 -18.77 5.59
CA PRO A 198 1.30 -17.49 5.84
C PRO A 198 0.36 -16.43 6.43
N ASN A 199 -0.95 -16.54 6.19
CA ASN A 199 -1.96 -15.60 6.70
C ASN A 199 -2.40 -15.87 8.16
N GLY A 200 -1.90 -16.97 8.75
CA GLY A 200 -2.17 -17.35 10.12
C GLY A 200 -3.57 -17.93 10.35
N LEU A 201 -3.63 -18.97 11.18
CA LEU A 201 -4.88 -19.58 11.64
C LEU A 201 -5.14 -19.18 13.08
N THR A 202 -6.38 -18.84 13.41
CA THR A 202 -6.78 -18.79 14.82
C THR A 202 -6.61 -20.17 15.45
N GLU A 203 -6.45 -20.22 16.77
CA GLU A 203 -6.33 -21.49 17.50
C GLU A 203 -7.45 -22.49 17.16
N GLY A 204 -8.70 -22.02 17.07
CA GLY A 204 -9.84 -22.86 16.69
C GLY A 204 -9.76 -23.38 15.25
N GLN A 205 -9.29 -22.56 14.31
CA GLN A 205 -9.08 -22.98 12.92
C GLN A 205 -7.93 -23.99 12.81
N ARG A 206 -6.82 -23.75 13.50
CA ARG A 206 -5.66 -24.65 13.53
C ARG A 206 -6.05 -26.01 14.10
N ARG A 207 -6.82 -26.07 15.19
CA ARG A 207 -7.31 -27.35 15.75
C ARG A 207 -8.19 -28.12 14.78
N ARG A 208 -9.12 -27.46 14.10
CA ARG A 208 -9.99 -28.10 13.11
C ARG A 208 -9.18 -28.65 11.94
N LEU A 209 -8.21 -27.87 11.46
CA LEU A 209 -7.32 -28.28 10.37
C LEU A 209 -6.47 -29.50 10.77
N ILE A 210 -5.84 -29.47 11.95
CA ILE A 210 -5.06 -30.62 12.44
C ILE A 210 -5.97 -31.84 12.69
N SER A 211 -7.23 -31.63 13.07
CA SER A 211 -8.18 -32.73 13.23
C SER A 211 -8.58 -33.37 11.90
N SER A 212 -8.69 -32.59 10.81
CA SER A 212 -8.99 -33.13 9.47
C SER A 212 -7.76 -33.70 8.78
N GLU A 213 -6.58 -33.12 9.03
CA GLU A 213 -5.30 -33.51 8.44
C GLU A 213 -4.22 -33.59 9.53
N PRO A 214 -4.13 -34.73 10.24
CA PRO A 214 -3.24 -34.90 11.39
C PRO A 214 -1.77 -34.62 11.12
N GLU A 215 -1.29 -34.86 9.90
CA GLU A 215 0.11 -34.63 9.49
C GLU A 215 0.54 -33.16 9.61
N LEU A 216 -0.41 -32.21 9.48
CA LEU A 216 -0.12 -30.77 9.56
C LEU A 216 0.28 -30.31 10.97
N ARG A 217 0.12 -31.15 12.00
CA ARG A 217 0.64 -30.87 13.36
C ARG A 217 2.16 -30.72 13.39
N HIS A 218 2.86 -31.34 12.43
CA HIS A 218 4.32 -31.36 12.35
C HIS A 218 4.92 -30.13 11.64
N LEU A 219 4.08 -29.25 11.08
CA LEU A 219 4.55 -27.97 10.55
C LEU A 219 5.15 -27.11 11.68
N HIS A 220 6.10 -26.25 11.32
CA HIS A 220 6.63 -25.24 12.24
C HIS A 220 5.60 -24.11 12.42
N TRP A 221 4.80 -24.24 13.48
CA TRP A 221 3.78 -23.25 13.86
C TRP A 221 4.38 -22.17 14.76
N VAL A 222 4.28 -20.90 14.35
CA VAL A 222 4.71 -19.74 15.14
C VAL A 222 3.49 -18.94 15.56
N ALA A 223 3.37 -18.66 16.86
CA ALA A 223 2.33 -17.78 17.38
C ALA A 223 2.67 -16.32 17.06
N GLN A 224 1.73 -15.61 16.44
CA GLN A 224 1.82 -14.17 16.09
C GLN A 224 0.49 -13.47 16.38
N ARG A 225 0.47 -12.13 16.27
CA ARG A 225 -0.77 -11.35 16.39
C ARG A 225 -1.17 -10.83 15.02
N ARG A 226 -2.40 -11.14 14.60
CA ARG A 226 -2.98 -10.58 13.38
C ARG A 226 -3.67 -9.25 13.68
N ASN A 227 -3.42 -8.24 12.87
CA ASN A 227 -3.97 -6.89 13.01
C ASN A 227 -3.75 -6.26 14.41
N PRO A 228 -2.54 -6.28 15.00
CA PRO A 228 -2.27 -5.50 16.20
C PRO A 228 -2.37 -4.00 15.89
N SER A 229 -2.67 -3.19 16.91
CA SER A 229 -2.41 -1.76 16.83
C SER A 229 -0.93 -1.53 17.05
N VAL A 230 -0.30 -0.86 16.10
CA VAL A 230 1.14 -0.55 16.12
C VAL A 230 1.32 0.93 16.40
N PHE A 231 2.17 1.23 17.37
CA PHE A 231 2.51 2.59 17.77
C PHE A 231 4.01 2.78 17.67
N VAL A 232 4.44 3.93 17.15
CA VAL A 232 5.87 4.24 16.99
C VAL A 232 6.19 5.64 17.49
N ARG A 233 7.44 5.85 17.92
CA ARG A 233 7.99 7.19 18.20
C ARG A 233 9.48 7.24 17.84
N GLY A 234 10.04 8.44 17.79
CA GLY A 234 11.44 8.63 17.41
C GLY A 234 11.65 8.55 15.90
N ARG A 235 12.80 8.04 15.46
CA ARG A 235 13.16 7.96 14.04
C ARG A 235 12.45 6.80 13.33
N VAL A 236 11.96 7.06 12.12
CA VAL A 236 11.53 6.02 11.18
C VAL A 236 12.38 6.12 9.91
N ARG A 237 13.11 5.04 9.61
CA ARG A 237 14.10 4.96 8.54
C ARG A 237 13.62 4.01 7.45
N HIS A 238 13.80 4.39 6.20
CA HIS A 238 13.55 3.54 5.04
C HIS A 238 14.61 3.85 3.98
N PRO A 239 15.14 2.86 3.24
CA PRO A 239 16.16 3.10 2.22
C PRO A 239 15.69 4.04 1.09
N ASP A 240 14.40 3.95 0.73
CA ASP A 240 13.84 4.68 -0.41
C ASP A 240 13.17 6.01 0.03
N HIS A 241 13.16 6.32 1.34
CA HIS A 241 12.50 7.52 1.85
C HIS A 241 13.36 8.30 2.85
N LYS A 242 13.17 9.61 2.91
CA LYS A 242 13.86 10.45 3.90
C LYS A 242 13.42 10.05 5.30
N THR A 243 14.39 9.84 6.21
CA THR A 243 14.10 9.58 7.63
C THR A 243 13.20 10.67 8.21
N ILE A 244 12.12 10.25 8.87
CA ILE A 244 11.23 11.14 9.62
C ILE A 244 11.49 11.00 11.11
N ILE A 245 11.11 12.04 11.87
CA ILE A 245 11.18 12.06 13.33
C ILE A 245 9.77 12.30 13.86
N LEU A 246 9.32 11.39 14.71
CA LEU A 246 8.01 11.38 15.33
C LEU A 246 8.13 11.85 16.79
N ASN A 247 7.59 13.02 17.08
CA ASN A 247 7.58 13.58 18.42
C ASN A 247 6.39 13.01 19.21
N GLY A 248 6.66 12.13 20.16
CA GLY A 248 5.62 11.38 20.88
C GLY A 248 5.08 10.20 20.08
N TRP A 249 4.14 9.46 20.69
CA TRP A 249 3.56 8.26 20.10
C TRP A 249 2.66 8.60 18.91
N HIS A 250 2.83 7.84 17.83
CA HIS A 250 1.98 7.87 16.65
C HIS A 250 1.46 6.47 16.37
N GLN A 251 0.15 6.34 16.13
CA GLN A 251 -0.43 5.10 15.61
C GLN A 251 -0.05 4.95 14.13
N VAL A 252 0.41 3.76 13.78
CA VAL A 252 0.75 3.39 12.41
C VAL A 252 -0.51 2.86 11.72
N MET A 253 -0.80 3.40 10.55
CA MET A 253 -1.87 2.93 9.68
C MET A 253 -1.35 2.79 8.26
N MET A 254 -1.61 1.65 7.62
CA MET A 254 -1.32 1.45 6.20
C MET A 254 -2.36 2.17 5.35
N ASN A 255 -1.98 2.64 4.16
CA ASN A 255 -2.93 3.13 3.16
C ASN A 255 -3.97 2.04 2.81
N THR A 256 -4.99 2.41 2.04
CA THR A 256 -6.08 1.48 1.70
C THR A 256 -5.85 0.73 0.37
N GLU A 257 -4.63 0.69 -0.19
CA GLU A 257 -4.39 0.09 -1.51
C GLU A 257 -4.72 -1.41 -1.54
N ASN A 258 -4.48 -2.10 -0.43
CA ASN A 258 -4.77 -3.52 -0.24
C ASN A 258 -6.27 -3.87 -0.26
N GLU A 259 -7.16 -2.87 -0.19
CA GLU A 259 -8.60 -3.07 -0.31
C GLU A 259 -9.07 -3.15 -1.77
N SER A 260 -8.21 -2.79 -2.73
CA SER A 260 -8.50 -2.90 -4.16
C SER A 260 -8.49 -4.35 -4.62
N ILE A 261 -9.44 -4.73 -5.49
CA ILE A 261 -9.49 -6.07 -6.12
C ILE A 261 -8.16 -6.42 -6.77
N ALA A 262 -7.54 -5.45 -7.43
CA ALA A 262 -6.26 -5.60 -8.12
C ALA A 262 -5.08 -5.91 -7.18
N MET A 263 -5.23 -5.75 -5.85
CA MET A 263 -4.15 -5.98 -4.86
C MET A 263 -4.61 -6.78 -3.63
N ARG A 264 -5.70 -7.56 -3.74
CA ARG A 264 -6.46 -8.21 -2.64
C ARG A 264 -5.70 -9.24 -1.76
N HIS A 265 -4.40 -9.42 -1.92
CA HIS A 265 -3.65 -10.50 -1.24
C HIS A 265 -2.77 -10.06 -0.06
N VAL A 266 -2.92 -8.84 0.49
CA VAL A 266 -2.05 -8.37 1.58
C VAL A 266 -2.82 -8.16 2.90
N ALA A 267 -2.66 -9.10 3.83
CA ALA A 267 -3.02 -8.93 5.24
C ALA A 267 -1.85 -8.29 6.02
N PHE A 268 -2.15 -7.40 6.97
CA PHE A 268 -1.14 -6.88 7.90
C PHE A 268 -0.90 -7.92 9.02
N ILE A 269 0.29 -8.51 9.02
CA ILE A 269 0.74 -9.51 9.98
C ILE A 269 2.04 -8.99 10.56
N ASP A 270 2.07 -8.78 11.88
CA ASP A 270 3.19 -8.21 12.62
C ASP A 270 3.28 -8.86 14.02
#